data_AF-A0A2R6JPJ0-F1
#
_entry.id   AF-A0A2R6JPJ0-F1
#
_cell.length_a   1.000
_cell.length_b   1.000
_cell.length_c   1.000
_cell.angle_alpha   90.00
_cell.angle_beta   90.00
_cell.angle_gamma   90.00
#
_symmetry.space_group_name_H-M   'P 1'
#
loop_
_entity.id
_entity.type
_entity.pdbx_description
1 polymer ?
#
loop_
_entity_poly.entity_id
_entity_poly.type
_entity_poly.pdbx_seq_one_letter_code
_entity_poly.pdbx_strand_id
1 'polypeptide(L)' 'MVVIDRAGEVLWTEGFHRFAIASVLGLDEIPVHVLCRHEDWQAVRDRVSEAPAGEFPADLEDHRDHPDLGDLVG' A
#
# COMPACT_ATOMS: atom_id res chain seq x y z
N MET A 1 -0.40 -3.49 12.34
CA MET A 1 0.05 -2.23 11.72
C MET A 1 1.17 -2.59 10.78
N VAL A 2 1.30 -1.81 9.72
CA VAL A 2 2.34 -2.01 8.70
C VAL A 2 3.08 -0.70 8.48
N VAL A 3 4.31 -0.80 8.01
CA VAL A 3 5.05 0.32 7.45
C VAL A 3 5.36 0.01 6.00
N ILE A 4 5.58 1.04 5.18
CA ILE A 4 5.93 0.86 3.78
C ILE A 4 7.34 1.36 3.56
N ASP A 5 8.18 0.51 2.99
CA ASP A 5 9.57 0.85 2.72
C ASP A 5 9.71 1.74 1.46
N ARG A 6 10.95 2.03 1.07
CA ARG A 6 11.25 2.89 -0.07
C ARG A 6 10.77 2.37 -1.43
N ALA A 7 10.62 1.05 -1.56
CA ALA A 7 10.26 0.36 -2.81
C ALA A 7 8.76 -0.01 -2.84
N GLY A 8 8.01 0.33 -1.79
CA GLY A 8 6.61 -0.05 -1.64
C GLY A 8 6.41 -1.34 -0.83
N GLU A 9 7.46 -2.01 -0.36
CA GLU A 9 7.28 -3.27 0.36
C GLU A 9 6.51 -3.04 1.66
N VAL A 10 5.47 -3.86 1.88
CA VAL A 10 4.64 -3.81 3.07
C VAL A 10 5.30 -4.61 4.18
N LEU A 11 5.86 -3.90 5.15
CA LEU A 11 6.55 -4.51 6.29
C LEU A 11 5.62 -4.60 7.50
N TRP A 12 5.43 -5.81 8.00
CA TRP A 12 4.57 -6.07 9.15
C TRP A 12 5.27 -5.68 10.46
N THR A 13 4.62 -4.86 11.28
CA THR A 13 5.19 -4.42 12.57
C THR A 13 4.39 -4.91 13.76
N GLU A 14 3.05 -4.95 13.65
CA GLU A 14 2.17 -5.28 14.78
C GLU A 14 0.88 -5.97 14.33
N GLY A 15 0.12 -6.52 15.27
CA GLY A 15 -1.18 -7.14 15.00
C GLY A 15 -1.10 -8.61 14.59
N PHE A 16 -0.02 -9.29 14.95
CA PHE A 16 0.19 -10.73 14.70
C PHE A 16 -0.98 -11.60 15.16
N HIS A 17 -1.59 -11.30 16.31
CA HIS A 17 -2.76 -12.04 16.78
C HIS A 17 -3.96 -11.89 15.83
N ARG A 18 -4.24 -10.67 15.35
CA ARG A 18 -5.33 -10.43 14.40
C ARG A 18 -5.07 -11.14 13.07
N PHE A 19 -3.83 -11.10 12.59
CA PHE A 19 -3.43 -11.81 11.39
C PHE A 19 -3.60 -13.33 11.54
N ALA A 20 -3.12 -13.91 12.65
CA ALA A 20 -3.25 -15.34 12.92
C ALA A 20 -4.73 -15.78 12.97
N ILE A 21 -5.59 -15.00 13.62
CA ILE A 21 -7.04 -15.26 13.66
C ILE A 21 -7.62 -15.22 12.24
N ALA A 22 -7.32 -14.18 11.46
CA ALA A 22 -7.82 -14.06 10.10
C ALA A 22 -7.36 -15.21 9.19
N SER A 23 -6.10 -15.63 9.32
CA SER A 23 -5.53 -16.76 8.59
C SER A 23 -6.24 -18.08 8.95
N VAL A 24 -6.50 -18.35 10.24
CA VAL A 24 -7.25 -19.54 10.68
C VAL A 24 -8.70 -19.52 10.15
N LEU A 25 -9.31 -18.33 10.04
CA LEU A 25 -10.64 -18.16 9.49
C LEU A 25 -10.70 -18.24 7.96
N GLY A 26 -9.55 -18.30 7.28
CA GLY A 26 -9.49 -18.32 5.82
C GLY A 26 -9.96 -17.01 5.17
N LEU A 27 -9.70 -15.88 5.81
CA LEU A 27 -9.97 -14.57 5.21
C LEU A 27 -8.88 -14.25 4.18
N ASP A 28 -9.30 -13.90 2.97
CA ASP A 28 -8.38 -13.57 1.87
C ASP A 28 -7.69 -12.21 2.09
N GLU A 29 -8.38 -11.28 2.75
CA GLU A 29 -7.91 -9.91 2.97
C GLU A 29 -8.26 -9.40 4.37
N ILE A 30 -7.42 -8.53 4.91
CA ILE A 30 -7.68 -7.84 6.18
C ILE A 30 -7.31 -6.35 6.08
N PRO A 31 -8.09 -5.47 6.73
CA PRO A 31 -7.69 -4.09 6.85
C PRO A 31 -6.43 -4.00 7.73
N VAL A 32 -5.50 -3.16 7.32
CA VAL A 32 -4.30 -2.80 8.07
C VAL A 32 -4.24 -1.29 8.25
N HIS A 33 -3.50 -0.87 9.27
CA HIS A 33 -3.21 0.54 9.49
C HIS A 33 -1.75 0.79 9.10
N VAL A 34 -1.54 1.66 8.13
CA VAL A 34 -0.21 2.12 7.69
C VAL A 34 0.28 3.15 8.69
N LEU A 35 1.27 2.78 9.50
CA LEU A 35 1.83 3.62 10.55
C LEU A 35 2.71 4.73 9.98
N CYS A 36 3.56 4.39 9.01
CA CYS A 36 4.37 5.34 8.28
C CYS A 36 4.73 4.79 6.90
N ARG A 37 5.14 5.70 6.02
CA ARG A 37 5.67 5.41 4.68
C ARG A 37 7.06 6.02 4.60
N HIS A 38 7.97 5.34 3.91
CA HIS A 38 9.23 5.94 3.53
C HIS A 38 8.99 7.14 2.61
N GLU A 39 9.85 8.16 2.69
CA GLU A 39 9.73 9.40 1.91
C GLU A 39 9.75 9.14 0.38
N ASP A 40 10.68 8.30 -0.10
CA ASP A 40 10.72 7.88 -1.51
C ASP A 40 9.38 7.27 -1.99
N TRP A 41 8.73 6.44 -1.17
CA TRP A 41 7.44 5.86 -1.51
C TRP A 41 6.31 6.88 -1.45
N GLN A 42 6.36 7.80 -0.48
CA GLN A 42 5.40 8.90 -0.43
C GLN A 42 5.48 9.77 -1.70
N ALA A 43 6.68 10.02 -2.23
CA ALA A 43 6.83 10.73 -3.50
C ALA A 43 6.21 9.98 -4.70
N VAL A 44 6.25 8.64 -4.71
CA VAL A 44 5.51 7.83 -5.71
C VAL A 44 4.02 8.09 -5.61
N ARG A 45 3.44 8.03 -4.41
CA ARG A 45 2.02 8.34 -4.19
C ARG A 45 1.65 9.75 -4.64
N ASP A 46 2.47 10.74 -4.29
CA ASP A 46 2.22 12.13 -4.62
C ASP A 46 2.17 12.32 -6.15
N ARG A 47 3.11 11.71 -6.88
CA ARG A 47 3.11 11.71 -8.36
C ARG A 47 1.88 11.07 -8.97
N VAL A 48 1.38 9.98 -8.38
CA VAL A 48 0.12 9.34 -8.81
C VAL A 48 -1.07 10.27 -8.53
N SER A 49 -1.11 10.91 -7.36
CA SER A 49 -2.18 11.84 -7.00
C SER A 49 -2.20 13.13 -7.82
N GLU A 50 -1.04 13.58 -8.30
CA GLU A 50 -0.89 14.77 -9.15
C GLU A 50 -1.16 14.48 -10.63
N ALA A 51 -1.20 13.20 -11.03
CA ALA A 51 -1.49 12.82 -12.40
C ALA A 51 -2.92 13.27 -12.80
N PRO A 52 -3.13 13.65 -14.08
CA PRO A 52 -4.47 13.95 -14.58
C PRO A 52 -5.44 12.79 -14.31
N ALA A 53 -6.71 13.13 -14.07
CA ALA A 53 -7.73 12.12 -13.79
C ALA A 53 -7.81 11.07 -14.92
N GLY A 54 -7.71 9.79 -14.55
CA GLY A 54 -7.71 8.68 -15.51
C GLY A 54 -6.36 8.40 -16.17
N GLU A 55 -5.31 9.16 -15.84
CA GLU A 55 -3.95 8.89 -16.25
C GLU A 55 -3.14 8.29 -15.09
N PHE A 56 -2.21 7.41 -15.44
CA PHE A 56 -1.27 6.81 -14.49
C PHE A 56 0.16 7.02 -15.02
N PRO A 57 1.12 7.47 -14.21
CA PRO A 57 2.48 7.70 -14.69
C PRO A 57 3.10 6.41 -15.24
N ALA A 58 3.47 6.42 -16.51
CA ALA A 58 3.95 5.22 -17.22
C ALA A 58 5.23 4.63 -16.61
N ASP A 59 6.07 5.45 -15.97
CA ASP A 59 7.29 5.00 -15.28
C ASP A 59 7.01 4.36 -13.91
N LEU A 60 5.76 4.40 -13.44
CA LEU A 60 5.32 3.79 -12.18
C LEU A 60 4.38 2.60 -12.41
N GLU A 61 4.16 2.17 -13.66
CA GLU A 61 3.17 1.14 -14.03
C GLU A 61 3.32 -0.16 -13.22
N ASP A 62 4.55 -0.53 -12.87
CA ASP A 62 4.84 -1.70 -12.02
C ASP A 62 4.21 -1.62 -10.61
N HIS A 63 3.88 -0.41 -10.16
CA HIS A 63 3.22 -0.15 -8.89
C HIS A 63 1.71 0.04 -9.00
N ARG A 64 1.10 -0.03 -10.20
CA ARG A 64 -0.32 0.29 -10.41
C ARG A 64 -1.28 -0.46 -9.49
N ASP A 65 -1.00 -1.74 -9.27
CA ASP A 65 -1.83 -2.63 -8.46
C ASP A 65 -1.38 -2.67 -6.99
N HIS A 66 -0.49 -1.77 -6.58
CA HIS A 66 -0.01 -1.73 -5.21
C HIS A 66 -1.14 -1.35 -4.23
N PRO A 67 -1.41 -2.14 -3.17
CA PRO A 67 -2.58 -1.95 -2.31
C PRO A 67 -2.60 -0.60 -1.59
N ASP A 68 -1.42 -0.03 -1.31
CA ASP A 68 -1.34 1.30 -0.73
C ASP A 68 -1.86 2.37 -1.69
N LEU A 69 -1.71 2.25 -3.02
CA LEU A 69 -2.17 3.26 -3.99
C LEU A 69 -3.68 3.19 -4.27
N GLY A 70 -4.40 2.18 -3.77
CA GLY A 70 -5.78 1.92 -4.14
C GLY A 70 -6.77 3.06 -3.85
N ASP A 71 -6.44 3.98 -2.94
CA ASP A 71 -7.24 5.18 -2.67
C ASP A 71 -7.07 6.30 -3.72
N LEU A 72 -6.05 6.19 -4.58
CA LEU A 72 -5.69 7.19 -5.60
C LEU A 72 -6.03 6.75 -7.03
N VAL A 73 -6.11 5.44 -7.31
CA VAL A 73 -6.28 4.89 -8.68
C VAL A 73 -7.74 4.59 -9.06
N GLY A 74 -8.70 5.24 -8.41
CA GLY A 74 -10.15 5.03 -8.56
C GLY A 74 -10.86 5.94 -9.55
#